data_AF-A0A2V1D0Z3-F1
#
_entry.id   AF-A0A2V1D0Z3-F1
#
_cell.length_a   1.000
_cell.length_b   1.000
_cell.length_c   1.000
_cell.angle_alpha   90.00
_cell.angle_beta   90.00
_cell.angle_gamma   90.00
#
_symmetry.space_group_name_H-M   'P 1'
#
loop_
_entity.id
_entity.type
_entity.pdbx_description
1 polymer ?
#
loop_
_entity_poly.entity_id
_entity_poly.type
_entity_poly.pdbx_seq_one_letter_code
_entity_poly.pdbx_strand_id
1 'polypeptide(L)'
;MQLPALDTFLSGMRARQHDSSSSTFRPSSEFPSFPAARLPEKLDGPQEYKYFRLAALEDWVDHQLQPWISLHLNDPTTCGKLRHLIEHYFVNASAAYASSPTSLSTMYLTLAELWIACDKSACAQYRLLCEYDHELCIAEFHTDALHLDAR
;
A
#
# COMPACT_ATOMS: atom_id res chain seq x y z
N MET A 1 54.14 5.41 12.32
CA MET A 1 53.45 4.67 11.25
C MET A 1 52.84 5.68 10.31
N GLN A 2 53.46 5.91 9.16
CA GLN A 2 52.85 6.70 8.07
C GLN A 2 52.21 5.72 7.10
N LEU A 3 51.02 6.05 6.59
CA LEU A 3 50.25 5.24 5.64
C LEU A 3 50.19 6.03 4.33
N PRO A 4 51.21 5.94 3.46
CA PRO A 4 51.37 6.85 2.33
C PRO A 4 50.20 6.79 1.35
N ALA A 5 49.59 5.62 1.21
CA ALA A 5 48.40 5.42 0.39
C ALA A 5 47.17 6.16 0.94
N LEU A 6 47.01 6.18 2.27
CA LEU A 6 45.94 6.92 2.94
C LEU A 6 46.17 8.42 2.80
N ASP A 7 47.39 8.89 3.03
CA ASP A 7 47.75 10.31 2.91
C ASP A 7 47.56 10.83 1.48
N THR A 8 47.88 10.00 0.48
CA THR A 8 47.63 10.30 -0.94
C THR A 8 46.14 10.37 -1.24
N PHE A 9 45.34 9.44 -0.72
CA PHE A 9 43.89 9.43 -0.89
C PHE A 9 43.22 10.65 -0.24
N LEU A 10 43.61 10.99 0.99
CA LEU A 10 43.14 12.17 1.72
C LEU A 10 43.50 13.47 0.97
N SER A 11 44.69 13.53 0.39
CA SER A 11 45.14 14.67 -0.43
C SER A 11 44.33 14.78 -1.73
N GLY A 12 44.03 13.67 -2.39
CA GLY A 12 43.16 13.62 -3.56
C GLY A 12 41.69 13.97 -3.27
N MET A 13 41.20 13.70 -2.05
CA MET A 13 39.90 14.19 -1.61
C MET A 13 39.88 15.71 -1.41
N ARG A 14 40.94 16.29 -0.83
CA ARG A 14 41.03 17.76 -0.69
C ARG A 14 41.20 18.48 -2.01
N ALA A 15 41.88 17.85 -2.98
CA ALA A 15 42.05 18.39 -4.33
C ALA A 15 40.78 18.32 -5.18
N ARG A 16 39.84 17.42 -4.84
CA ARG A 16 38.45 17.50 -5.32
C ARG A 16 37.78 18.70 -4.65
N GLN A 17 38.11 19.90 -5.12
CA GLN A 17 37.20 21.02 -4.95
C GLN A 17 35.83 20.55 -5.43
N HIS A 18 34.86 20.64 -4.55
CA HIS A 18 33.47 20.39 -4.87
C HIS A 18 33.18 21.26 -6.09
N ASP A 19 33.09 20.62 -7.25
CA ASP A 19 32.71 21.30 -8.47
C ASP A 19 31.31 21.78 -8.15
N SER A 20 31.18 23.06 -7.78
CA SER A 20 29.91 23.70 -7.53
C SER A 20 29.20 23.96 -8.86
N SER A 21 29.36 23.05 -9.81
CA SER A 21 28.39 22.83 -10.85
C SER A 21 27.14 22.36 -10.12
N SER A 22 26.26 23.32 -9.84
CA SER A 22 24.90 23.02 -9.42
C SER A 22 24.37 22.02 -10.45
N SER A 23 24.27 20.76 -10.06
CA SER A 23 23.78 19.72 -10.96
C SER A 23 22.40 20.18 -11.45
N THR A 24 22.25 20.33 -12.77
CA THR A 24 20.96 20.58 -13.42
C THR A 24 20.03 19.37 -13.38
N PHE A 25 20.48 18.28 -12.73
CA PHE A 25 19.65 17.11 -12.48
C PHE A 25 18.44 17.51 -11.63
N ARG A 26 17.29 17.55 -12.30
CA ARG A 26 16.00 17.58 -11.64
C ARG A 26 15.45 16.16 -11.68
N PRO A 27 15.39 15.44 -10.56
CA PRO A 27 14.67 14.18 -10.54
C PRO A 27 13.22 14.47 -10.96
N SER A 28 12.82 13.91 -12.10
CA SER A 28 11.45 14.06 -12.64
C SER A 28 10.47 13.07 -12.01
N SER A 29 10.96 12.17 -11.15
CA SER A 29 10.15 11.16 -10.48
C SER A 29 9.52 11.76 -9.23
N GLU A 30 8.34 12.33 -9.36
CA GLU A 30 7.50 12.63 -8.21
C GLU A 30 6.80 11.34 -7.75
N PHE A 31 6.94 10.99 -6.47
CA PHE A 31 6.17 9.90 -5.90
C PHE A 31 4.68 10.28 -5.93
N PRO A 32 3.79 9.45 -6.47
CA PRO A 32 2.37 9.76 -6.52
C PRO A 32 1.83 9.98 -5.11
N SER A 33 1.10 11.08 -4.89
CA SER A 33 0.46 11.37 -3.61
C SER A 33 -1.05 11.46 -3.81
N PHE A 34 -1.80 10.69 -3.03
CA PHE A 34 -3.26 10.75 -3.03
C PHE A 34 -3.77 11.65 -1.89
N PRO A 35 -4.72 12.57 -2.14
CA PRO A 35 -5.28 13.40 -1.07
C PRO A 35 -6.02 12.56 -0.02
N ALA A 36 -5.79 12.81 1.26
CA ALA A 36 -6.47 12.11 2.37
C ALA A 36 -8.01 12.17 2.29
N ALA A 37 -8.55 13.29 1.81
CA ALA A 37 -10.00 13.52 1.75
C ALA A 37 -10.71 12.79 0.60
N ARG A 38 -10.00 12.19 -0.35
CA ARG A 38 -10.59 11.60 -1.56
C ARG A 38 -10.08 10.19 -1.79
N LEU A 39 -10.99 9.30 -2.16
CA LEU A 39 -10.66 7.94 -2.55
C LEU A 39 -9.79 7.94 -3.83
N PRO A 40 -8.71 7.15 -3.92
CA PRO A 40 -7.88 7.02 -5.13
C PRO A 40 -8.58 6.26 -6.27
N GLU A 41 -9.65 6.80 -6.85
CA GLU A 41 -10.48 6.08 -7.83
C GLU A 41 -9.74 5.65 -9.11
N LYS A 42 -8.61 6.28 -9.44
CA LYS A 42 -7.85 6.03 -10.68
C LYS A 42 -6.37 5.84 -10.39
N LEU A 43 -5.81 4.75 -10.90
CA LEU A 43 -4.37 4.45 -10.90
C LEU A 43 -3.71 4.75 -12.26
N ASP A 44 -4.26 5.75 -12.96
CA ASP A 44 -3.79 6.15 -14.29
C ASP A 44 -2.39 6.76 -14.23
N GLY A 45 -1.60 6.53 -15.27
CA GLY A 45 -0.30 7.16 -15.43
C GLY A 45 0.68 6.31 -16.24
N PRO A 46 1.90 6.82 -16.48
CA PRO A 46 2.91 6.12 -17.26
C PRO A 46 3.24 4.74 -16.67
N GLN A 47 3.49 3.74 -17.51
CA GLN A 47 3.79 2.37 -17.06
C GLN A 47 5.05 2.29 -16.19
N GLU A 48 6.03 3.16 -16.46
CA GLU A 48 7.27 3.31 -15.68
C GLU A 48 7.03 3.64 -14.20
N TYR A 49 5.90 4.27 -13.85
CA TYR A 49 5.54 4.61 -12.46
C TYR A 49 4.50 3.68 -11.85
N LYS A 50 4.21 2.53 -12.48
CA LYS A 50 3.15 1.61 -12.02
C LYS A 50 3.37 1.18 -10.56
N TYR A 51 4.58 0.72 -10.22
CA TYR A 51 4.90 0.25 -8.86
C TYR A 51 4.77 1.36 -7.82
N PHE A 52 5.21 2.58 -8.15
CA PHE A 52 5.09 3.73 -7.24
C PHE A 52 3.62 4.12 -7.00
N ARG A 53 2.75 4.02 -8.01
CA ARG A 53 1.31 4.27 -7.84
C ARG A 53 0.63 3.21 -6.97
N LEU A 54 1.01 1.94 -7.14
CA LEU A 54 0.49 0.87 -6.29
C LEU A 54 0.92 1.08 -4.83
N ALA A 55 2.21 1.33 -4.60
CA ALA A 55 2.74 1.64 -3.27
C ALA A 55 2.07 2.87 -2.64
N ALA A 56 1.81 3.93 -3.43
CA ALA A 56 1.12 5.12 -2.95
C ALA A 56 -0.34 4.84 -2.56
N LEU A 57 -1.04 3.94 -3.26
CA LEU A 57 -2.39 3.53 -2.89
C LEU A 57 -2.36 2.69 -1.62
N GLU A 58 -1.43 1.75 -1.53
CA GLU A 58 -1.24 0.90 -0.34
C GLU A 58 -0.97 1.76 0.90
N ASP A 59 -0.10 2.76 0.79
CA ASP A 59 0.17 3.75 1.84
C ASP A 59 -1.08 4.58 2.19
N TRP A 60 -1.86 4.99 1.18
CA TRP A 60 -3.13 5.69 1.42
C TRP A 60 -4.14 4.80 2.14
N VAL A 61 -4.22 3.51 1.80
CA VAL A 61 -5.12 2.56 2.46
C VAL A 61 -4.75 2.43 3.93
N ASP A 62 -3.47 2.20 4.22
CA ASP A 62 -2.94 2.02 5.59
C ASP A 62 -3.24 3.25 6.48
N HIS A 63 -3.03 4.46 5.96
CA HIS A 63 -3.14 5.68 6.77
C HIS A 63 -4.48 6.41 6.69
N GLN A 64 -5.20 6.32 5.56
CA GLN A 64 -6.34 7.20 5.26
C GLN A 64 -7.67 6.47 5.08
N LEU A 65 -7.69 5.14 4.89
CA LEU A 65 -8.95 4.42 4.68
C LEU A 65 -9.88 4.51 5.89
N GLN A 66 -9.36 4.34 7.12
CA GLN A 66 -10.20 4.38 8.33
C GLN A 66 -10.79 5.79 8.61
N PRO A 67 -10.03 6.89 8.55
CA PRO A 67 -10.59 8.23 8.60
C PRO A 67 -11.61 8.49 7.48
N TRP A 68 -11.30 8.06 6.25
CA TRP A 68 -12.16 8.29 5.10
C TRP A 68 -13.50 7.55 5.23
N ILE A 69 -13.48 6.26 5.61
CA ILE A 69 -14.71 5.47 5.74
C ILE A 69 -15.60 5.98 6.86
N SER A 70 -15.02 6.49 7.95
CA SER A 70 -15.79 7.06 9.06
C SER A 70 -16.64 8.27 8.62
N LEU A 71 -16.15 9.04 7.65
CA LEU A 71 -16.86 10.19 7.09
C LEU A 71 -17.89 9.80 6.01
N HIS A 72 -17.71 8.68 5.34
CA HIS A 72 -18.53 8.24 4.20
C HIS A 72 -19.36 6.99 4.49
N LEU A 73 -19.45 6.57 5.76
CA LEU A 73 -20.05 5.30 6.20
C LEU A 73 -21.50 5.12 5.71
N ASN A 74 -22.29 6.20 5.72
CA ASN A 74 -23.70 6.19 5.34
C ASN A 74 -23.96 6.71 3.91
N ASP A 75 -22.92 6.99 3.13
CA ASP A 75 -23.09 7.44 1.73
C ASP A 75 -23.45 6.23 0.85
N PRO A 76 -24.60 6.24 0.14
CA PRO A 76 -25.05 5.13 -0.70
C PRO A 76 -24.09 4.78 -1.84
N THR A 77 -23.19 5.68 -2.20
CA THR A 77 -22.19 5.46 -3.26
C THR A 77 -20.91 4.81 -2.76
N THR A 78 -20.68 4.76 -1.44
CA THR A 78 -19.42 4.29 -0.83
C THR A 78 -19.05 2.86 -1.21
N CYS A 79 -19.99 1.92 -1.07
CA CYS A 79 -19.74 0.52 -1.43
C CYS A 79 -19.37 0.38 -2.92
N GLY A 80 -20.04 1.14 -3.80
CA GLY A 80 -19.75 1.14 -5.24
C GLY A 80 -18.35 1.68 -5.56
N LYS A 81 -17.95 2.79 -4.91
CA LYS A 81 -16.61 3.38 -5.06
C LYS A 81 -15.51 2.43 -4.56
N LEU A 82 -15.71 1.80 -3.39
CA LEU A 82 -14.77 0.82 -2.85
C LEU A 82 -14.67 -0.42 -3.73
N ARG A 83 -15.79 -0.95 -4.24
CA ARG A 83 -15.78 -2.06 -5.20
C ARG A 83 -14.96 -1.74 -6.44
N HIS A 84 -15.18 -0.55 -7.02
CA HIS A 84 -14.42 -0.12 -8.19
C HIS A 84 -12.92 -0.06 -7.90
N LEU A 85 -12.54 0.47 -6.73
CA LEU A 85 -11.14 0.53 -6.31
C LEU A 85 -10.52 -0.86 -6.13
N ILE A 86 -11.24 -1.79 -5.48
CA ILE A 86 -10.82 -3.19 -5.28
C ILE A 86 -10.54 -3.87 -6.61
N GLU A 87 -11.49 -3.79 -7.55
CA GLU A 87 -11.37 -4.39 -8.88
C GLU A 87 -10.17 -3.79 -9.64
N HIS A 88 -10.07 -2.45 -9.64
CA HIS A 88 -9.03 -1.74 -10.37
C HIS A 88 -7.63 -2.00 -9.78
N TYR A 89 -7.50 -1.99 -8.45
CA TYR A 89 -6.25 -2.29 -7.76
C TYR A 89 -5.82 -3.74 -8.03
N PHE A 90 -6.72 -4.72 -7.88
CA PHE A 90 -6.39 -6.13 -8.10
C PHE A 90 -5.88 -6.39 -9.52
N VAL A 91 -6.55 -5.85 -10.55
CA VAL A 91 -6.11 -6.02 -11.95
C VAL A 91 -4.70 -5.46 -12.17
N ASN A 92 -4.38 -4.32 -11.57
CA ASN A 92 -3.08 -3.70 -11.73
C ASN A 92 -1.97 -4.39 -10.90
N ALA A 93 -2.27 -4.72 -9.64
CA ALA A 93 -1.32 -5.27 -8.67
C ALA A 93 -1.02 -6.74 -8.95
N SER A 94 -2.01 -7.57 -9.27
CA SER A 94 -1.83 -9.02 -9.47
C SER A 94 -0.79 -9.33 -10.56
N ALA A 95 -0.86 -8.63 -11.70
CA ALA A 95 0.11 -8.75 -12.77
C ALA A 95 1.48 -8.16 -12.41
N ALA A 96 1.52 -7.07 -11.62
CA ALA A 96 2.77 -6.42 -11.22
C ALA A 96 3.54 -7.24 -10.17
N TYR A 97 2.83 -7.93 -9.28
CA TYR A 97 3.39 -8.59 -8.11
C TYR A 97 3.54 -10.10 -8.26
N ALA A 98 3.15 -10.69 -9.38
CA ALA A 98 3.14 -12.13 -9.61
C ALA A 98 4.46 -12.86 -9.27
N SER A 99 5.61 -12.18 -9.40
CA SER A 99 6.94 -12.73 -9.09
C SER A 99 7.47 -12.37 -7.69
N SER A 100 6.72 -11.63 -6.89
CA SER A 100 7.12 -11.15 -5.55
C SER A 100 6.10 -11.60 -4.49
N PRO A 101 6.40 -12.67 -3.74
CA PRO A 101 5.52 -13.16 -2.67
C PRO A 101 5.19 -12.09 -1.63
N THR A 102 6.16 -11.26 -1.26
CA THR A 102 5.97 -10.15 -0.30
C THR A 102 4.99 -9.10 -0.83
N SER A 103 5.12 -8.73 -2.11
CA SER A 103 4.21 -7.76 -2.73
C SER A 103 2.81 -8.36 -2.92
N LEU A 104 2.70 -9.66 -3.21
CA LEU A 104 1.42 -10.36 -3.22
C LEU A 104 0.74 -10.35 -1.84
N SER A 105 1.48 -10.62 -0.76
CA SER A 105 0.94 -10.51 0.59
C SER A 105 0.40 -9.11 0.87
N THR A 106 1.15 -8.07 0.48
CA THR A 106 0.73 -6.66 0.63
C THR A 106 -0.56 -6.38 -0.15
N MET A 107 -0.66 -6.89 -1.39
CA MET A 107 -1.88 -6.77 -2.19
C MET A 107 -3.08 -7.44 -1.54
N TYR A 108 -2.94 -8.67 -1.05
CA TYR A 108 -4.06 -9.36 -0.42
C TYR A 108 -4.51 -8.69 0.88
N LEU A 109 -3.57 -8.19 1.69
CA LEU A 109 -3.89 -7.42 2.90
C LEU A 109 -4.62 -6.11 2.55
N THR A 110 -4.12 -5.38 1.56
CA THR A 110 -4.75 -4.13 1.08
C THR A 110 -6.17 -4.39 0.57
N LEU A 111 -6.38 -5.47 -0.18
CA LEU A 111 -7.72 -5.89 -0.62
C LEU A 111 -8.64 -6.24 0.55
N ALA A 112 -8.13 -6.96 1.56
CA ALA A 112 -8.90 -7.32 2.74
C ALA A 112 -9.37 -6.08 3.51
N GLU A 113 -8.51 -5.08 3.69
CA GLU A 113 -8.86 -3.82 4.35
C GLU A 113 -9.94 -3.03 3.59
N LEU A 114 -9.82 -2.97 2.26
CA LEU A 114 -10.84 -2.36 1.40
C LEU A 114 -12.19 -3.10 1.49
N TRP A 115 -12.17 -4.44 1.51
CA TRP A 115 -13.37 -5.25 1.71
C TRP A 115 -14.01 -5.01 3.07
N ILE A 116 -13.21 -4.95 4.15
CA ILE A 116 -13.69 -4.63 5.49
C ILE A 116 -14.34 -3.23 5.52
N ALA A 117 -13.73 -2.23 4.88
CA ALA A 117 -14.33 -0.89 4.78
C ALA A 117 -15.65 -0.91 4.01
N CYS A 118 -15.74 -1.70 2.94
CA CYS A 118 -16.97 -1.87 2.17
C CYS A 118 -18.06 -2.54 3.00
N ASP A 119 -17.72 -3.60 3.73
CA ASP A 119 -18.65 -4.32 4.60
C ASP A 119 -19.18 -3.42 5.73
N LYS A 120 -18.31 -2.64 6.37
CA LYS A 120 -18.71 -1.62 7.37
C LYS A 120 -19.75 -0.64 6.81
N SER A 121 -19.52 -0.13 5.60
CA SER A 121 -20.46 0.77 4.91
C SER A 121 -21.78 0.06 4.59
N ALA A 122 -21.73 -1.18 4.10
CA ALA A 122 -22.91 -1.96 3.77
C ALA A 122 -23.75 -2.24 5.02
N CYS A 123 -23.14 -2.70 6.11
CA CYS A 123 -23.78 -2.94 7.40
C CYS A 123 -24.39 -1.67 8.02
N ALA A 124 -23.75 -0.51 7.85
CA ALA A 124 -24.29 0.76 8.31
C ALA A 124 -25.57 1.17 7.55
N GLN A 125 -25.62 0.90 6.25
CA GLN A 125 -26.75 1.24 5.38
C GLN A 125 -27.87 0.20 5.42
N TYR A 126 -27.51 -1.07 5.61
CA TYR A 126 -28.41 -2.22 5.60
C TYR A 126 -28.22 -3.04 6.86
N ARG A 127 -28.87 -2.62 7.95
CA ARG A 127 -28.71 -3.25 9.28
C ARG A 127 -29.00 -4.76 9.33
N LEU A 128 -29.86 -5.26 8.44
CA LEU A 128 -30.14 -6.70 8.35
C LEU A 128 -28.88 -7.51 8.02
N LEU A 129 -27.89 -6.92 7.34
CA LEU A 129 -26.61 -7.60 7.07
C LEU A 129 -25.84 -7.90 8.37
N CYS A 130 -25.98 -7.06 9.40
CA CYS A 130 -25.36 -7.32 10.71
C CYS A 130 -25.97 -8.52 11.44
N GLU A 131 -27.23 -8.86 11.12
CA GLU A 131 -27.97 -9.96 11.72
C GLU A 131 -27.79 -11.28 10.94
N TYR A 132 -27.04 -11.23 9.84
CA TYR A 132 -26.79 -12.40 9.01
C TYR A 132 -25.83 -13.37 9.71
N ASP A 133 -26.32 -14.57 10.01
CA ASP A 133 -25.47 -15.69 10.38
C ASP A 133 -24.78 -16.20 9.11
N HIS A 134 -23.45 -16.14 9.10
CA HIS A 134 -22.67 -16.52 7.94
C HIS A 134 -22.57 -18.04 7.79
N GLU A 135 -23.10 -18.81 8.75
CA GLU A 135 -23.04 -20.28 8.85
C GLU A 135 -21.59 -20.84 8.79
N LEU A 136 -20.59 -19.96 8.86
CA LEU A 136 -19.17 -20.29 8.92
C LEU A 136 -18.78 -20.49 10.38
N CYS A 137 -18.46 -21.71 10.75
CA CYS A 137 -17.93 -22.03 12.07
C CYS A 137 -16.49 -21.48 12.19
N ILE A 138 -16.36 -20.22 12.65
CA ILE A 138 -15.05 -19.56 12.81
C ILE A 138 -14.13 -20.33 13.77
N ALA A 139 -14.70 -21.15 14.66
CA ALA A 139 -13.95 -22.00 15.58
C ALA A 139 -13.08 -23.05 14.88
N GLU A 140 -13.43 -23.50 13.67
CA GLU A 140 -12.63 -24.48 12.91
C GLU A 140 -11.33 -23.87 12.34
N PHE A 141 -11.27 -22.55 12.18
CA PHE A 141 -10.07 -21.83 11.73
C PHE A 141 -9.03 -21.59 12.84
N HIS A 142 -9.36 -21.91 14.10
CA HIS A 142 -8.45 -21.71 15.24
C HIS A 142 -7.57 -22.95 15.54
N THR A 143 -7.74 -24.03 14.78
CA THR A 143 -7.01 -25.30 14.96
C THR A 143 -5.76 -25.33 14.09
N ASP A 144 -4.63 -24.92 14.67
CA ASP A 144 -3.27 -25.46 14.39
C ASP A 144 -2.15 -24.75 15.20
N ALA A 145 -2.45 -23.73 16.00
CA ALA A 145 -1.44 -23.11 16.88
C ALA A 145 -1.14 -23.90 18.18
N LEU A 146 -1.87 -25.00 18.47
CA LEU A 146 -1.74 -25.75 19.72
C LEU A 146 -0.95 -27.07 19.62
N HIS A 147 -0.42 -27.44 18.44
CA HIS A 147 0.26 -28.73 18.29
C HIS A 147 1.80 -28.70 18.32
N LEU A 148 2.42 -27.53 18.58
CA LEU A 148 3.89 -27.40 18.62
C LEU A 148 4.53 -27.47 20.01
N ASP A 149 3.78 -27.61 21.11
CA ASP A 149 4.33 -27.71 22.48
C ASP A 149 4.22 -29.11 23.10
N ALA A 150 4.40 -30.17 22.30
CA ALA A 150 4.61 -31.51 22.85
C ALA A 150 5.42 -32.43 21.93
N ARG A 151 6.74 -32.26 21.90
CA ARG A 151 7.70 -33.39 21.88
C ARG A 151 9.14 -32.96 22.13
#